data_AF-A0AAD4VZK0-F1
#
_entry.id   AF-A0AAD4VZK0-F1
#
_cell.length_a   1.000
_cell.length_b   1.000
_cell.length_c   1.000
_cell.angle_alpha   90.00
_cell.angle_beta   90.00
_cell.angle_gamma   90.00
#
_symmetry.space_group_name_H-M   'P 1'
#
loop_
_entity.id
_entity.type
_entity.pdbx_description
1 polymer ?
#
loop_
_entity_poly.entity_id
_entity_poly.type
_entity_poly.pdbx_seq_one_letter_code
_entity_poly.pdbx_strand_id
1 'polypeptide(L)'
;MFTLRAAVMWTVNDFPAYAMVSGWSTKGYMACPVCKENITYGWHAGKVCYLGNQRWLPWDHEWREKDKEFDGNTEHRLRPREWSGHEIFEQLNRLDFAPFGKTISRTRPSTHMN
;
A
#
# COMPACT_ATOMS: atom_id res chain seq x y z
N MET A 1 43.40 -5.32 16.97
CA MET A 1 42.07 -5.96 16.82
C MET A 1 41.02 -4.87 16.95
N PHE A 2 40.17 -4.68 15.94
CA PHE A 2 39.14 -3.63 15.93
C PHE A 2 37.75 -4.28 15.97
N THR A 3 36.85 -3.69 16.74
CA THR A 3 35.46 -4.18 16.87
C THR A 3 34.55 -3.22 16.11
N LEU A 4 34.05 -3.65 14.95
CA LEU A 4 33.03 -2.89 14.22
C LEU A 4 31.65 -3.16 14.82
N ARG A 5 30.91 -2.10 15.10
CA ARG A 5 29.47 -2.17 15.37
C ARG A 5 28.77 -1.38 14.26
N ALA A 6 27.84 -2.02 13.56
CA ALA A 6 27.04 -1.39 12.52
C ALA A 6 25.56 -1.50 12.87
N ALA A 7 24.79 -0.48 12.54
CA ALA A 7 23.34 -0.43 12.66
C ALA A 7 22.74 0.06 11.33
N VAL A 8 21.61 -0.51 10.92
CA VAL A 8 20.87 -0.06 9.74
C VAL A 8 19.92 1.06 10.18
N MET A 9 20.06 2.26 9.61
CA MET A 9 19.18 3.39 9.92
C MET A 9 17.92 3.41 9.04
N TRP A 10 18.09 3.29 7.72
CA TRP A 10 16.98 3.24 6.76
C TRP A 10 17.37 2.44 5.51
N THR A 11 16.38 1.90 4.82
CA THR A 11 16.53 1.23 3.51
C THR A 11 15.80 2.05 2.45
N VAL A 12 16.46 2.34 1.33
CA VAL A 12 15.82 2.93 0.14
C VAL A 12 15.37 1.75 -0.71
N ASN A 13 14.07 1.54 -0.82
CA ASN A 13 13.50 0.42 -1.57
C ASN A 13 12.69 0.99 -2.73
N ASP A 14 12.78 0.35 -3.90
CA ASP A 14 11.79 0.54 -4.94
C ASP A 14 10.48 -0.19 -4.56
N PHE A 15 9.43 0.01 -5.36
CA PHE A 15 8.13 -0.58 -5.04
C PHE A 15 8.17 -2.13 -5.01
N PRO A 16 8.85 -2.82 -5.95
CA PRO A 16 9.03 -4.27 -5.85
C PRO A 16 9.79 -4.74 -4.60
N ALA A 17 10.92 -4.11 -4.25
CA ALA A 17 11.69 -4.49 -3.07
C ALA A 17 10.89 -4.25 -1.79
N TYR A 18 10.12 -3.16 -1.72
CA TYR A 18 9.25 -2.87 -0.58
C TYR A 18 8.33 -4.05 -0.23
N ALA A 19 7.81 -4.76 -1.23
CA ALA A 19 6.98 -5.96 -1.01
C ALA A 19 7.69 -7.04 -0.19
N MET A 20 8.97 -7.25 -0.48
CA MET A 20 9.80 -8.27 0.16
C MET A 20 10.16 -7.87 1.59
N VAL A 21 10.49 -6.60 1.82
CA VAL A 21 10.97 -6.14 3.14
C VAL A 21 9.82 -5.91 4.11
N SER A 22 8.68 -5.40 3.64
CA SER A 22 7.52 -5.07 4.48
C SER A 22 6.51 -6.21 4.61
N GLY A 23 6.57 -7.22 3.72
CA GLY A 23 5.51 -8.22 3.58
C GLY A 23 4.21 -7.65 3.01
N TRP A 24 4.20 -6.39 2.56
CA TRP A 24 3.05 -5.75 1.94
C TRP A 24 2.82 -6.29 0.53
N SER A 25 1.56 -6.53 0.17
CA SER A 25 1.23 -6.87 -1.22
C SER A 25 1.47 -5.64 -2.09
N THR A 26 2.33 -5.73 -3.10
CA THR A 26 2.51 -4.65 -4.09
C THR A 26 1.76 -4.91 -5.39
N LYS A 27 0.85 -5.89 -5.38
CA LYS A 27 0.02 -6.29 -6.51
C LYS A 27 -1.45 -6.43 -6.10
N GLY A 28 -2.31 -6.39 -7.10
CA GLY A 28 -3.76 -6.55 -6.91
C GLY A 28 -4.43 -5.28 -6.40
N TYR A 29 -5.60 -5.42 -5.78
CA TYR A 29 -6.47 -4.28 -5.48
C TYR A 29 -6.04 -3.44 -4.27
N MET A 30 -5.10 -3.95 -3.46
CA MET A 30 -4.65 -3.34 -2.19
C MET A 30 -3.16 -3.00 -2.19
N ALA A 31 -2.57 -2.70 -3.34
CA ALA A 31 -1.12 -2.57 -3.42
C ALA A 31 -0.54 -1.31 -2.78
N CYS A 32 -1.32 -0.23 -2.71
CA CYS A 32 -0.80 1.05 -2.24
C CYS A 32 -0.71 1.06 -0.70
N PRO A 33 0.49 1.13 -0.10
CA PRO A 33 0.63 1.15 1.36
C PRO A 33 0.13 2.47 1.99
N VAL A 34 0.06 3.54 1.19
CA VAL A 34 -0.42 4.85 1.64
C VAL A 34 -1.95 4.88 1.65
N CYS A 35 -2.57 4.45 0.56
CA CYS A 35 -4.02 4.50 0.42
C CYS A 35 -4.74 3.35 1.13
N LYS A 36 -4.08 2.19 1.31
CA LYS A 36 -4.65 0.96 1.89
C LYS A 36 -6.02 0.59 1.29
N GLU A 37 -7.09 0.60 2.06
CA GLU A 37 -8.46 0.35 1.60
C GLU A 37 -9.06 1.50 0.79
N ASN A 38 -8.50 2.71 0.89
CA ASN A 38 -8.97 3.93 0.23
C ASN A 38 -8.37 4.11 -1.17
N ILE A 39 -8.25 3.03 -1.94
CA ILE A 39 -7.72 3.00 -3.30
C ILE A 39 -8.86 3.12 -4.31
N THR A 40 -8.59 3.81 -5.42
CA THR A 40 -9.43 3.73 -6.62
C THR A 40 -8.68 2.88 -7.63
N TYR A 41 -9.33 1.87 -8.19
CA TYR A 41 -8.72 0.96 -9.14
C TYR A 41 -9.66 0.68 -10.30
N GLY A 42 -9.07 0.35 -11.44
CA GLY A 42 -9.78 -0.06 -12.64
C GLY A 42 -9.04 -1.19 -13.34
N TRP A 43 -9.72 -1.87 -14.26
CA TRP A 43 -9.12 -2.90 -15.10
C TRP A 43 -8.80 -2.33 -16.48
N HIS A 44 -7.51 -2.20 -16.81
CA HIS A 44 -7.06 -1.66 -18.09
C HIS A 44 -5.96 -2.55 -18.67
N ALA A 45 -6.04 -2.84 -19.97
CA ALA A 45 -5.05 -3.64 -20.71
C ALA A 45 -4.66 -4.97 -20.02
N GLY A 46 -5.62 -5.65 -19.38
CA GLY A 46 -5.38 -6.93 -18.69
C GLY A 46 -4.68 -6.81 -17.33
N LYS A 47 -4.61 -5.60 -16.75
CA LYS A 47 -3.96 -5.32 -15.48
C LYS A 47 -4.86 -4.48 -14.59
N VAL A 48 -4.65 -4.60 -13.28
CA VAL A 48 -5.19 -3.66 -12.30
C VAL A 48 -4.37 -2.38 -12.37
N CYS A 49 -5.03 -1.26 -12.62
CA CYS A 49 -4.44 0.07 -12.61
C CYS A 49 -5.01 0.87 -11.44
N TYR A 50 -4.16 1.64 -10.76
CA TYR A 50 -4.59 2.54 -9.70
C TYR A 50 -4.95 3.89 -10.32
N LEU A 51 -6.17 4.33 -10.04
CA LEU A 51 -6.79 5.54 -10.56
C LEU A 51 -6.98 6.55 -9.41
N GLY A 52 -7.63 7.69 -9.68
CA GLY A 52 -7.94 8.69 -8.67
C GLY A 52 -6.70 9.36 -8.07
N ASN A 53 -5.58 9.38 -8.81
CA ASN A 53 -4.36 10.10 -8.45
C ASN A 53 -4.60 11.62 -8.31
N GLN A 54 -5.64 12.17 -8.95
CA GLN A 54 -6.07 13.56 -8.80
C GLN A 54 -6.35 13.95 -7.34
N ARG A 55 -6.71 12.99 -6.48
CA ARG A 55 -6.94 13.22 -5.04
C ARG A 55 -5.72 13.74 -4.30
N TRP A 56 -4.52 13.55 -4.84
CA TRP A 56 -3.26 14.02 -4.25
C TRP A 56 -2.94 15.48 -4.59
N LEU A 57 -3.57 16.03 -5.62
CA LEU A 57 -3.38 17.41 -6.08
C LEU A 57 -4.09 18.41 -5.14
N PRO A 58 -3.67 19.69 -5.11
CA PRO A 58 -4.43 20.75 -4.45
C PRO A 58 -5.89 20.82 -4.92
N TRP A 59 -6.77 21.37 -4.09
CA TRP A 59 -8.21 21.39 -4.38
C TRP A 59 -8.57 22.25 -5.60
N ASP A 60 -7.82 23.32 -5.82
CA ASP A 60 -7.93 24.28 -6.91
C ASP A 60 -7.16 23.86 -8.17
N HIS A 61 -6.60 22.65 -8.20
CA HIS A 61 -5.80 22.19 -9.32
C HIS A 61 -6.67 21.83 -10.54
N GLU A 62 -6.38 22.42 -11.70
CA GLU A 62 -7.16 22.25 -12.94
C GLU A 62 -7.41 20.78 -13.35
N TRP A 63 -6.47 19.88 -13.07
CA TRP A 63 -6.62 18.45 -13.42
C TRP A 63 -7.66 17.70 -12.59
N ARG A 64 -8.17 18.29 -11.49
CA ARG A 64 -9.31 17.71 -10.75
C ARG A 64 -10.62 17.77 -11.54
N GLU A 65 -10.73 18.73 -12.46
CA GLU A 65 -11.93 18.93 -13.29
C GLU A 65 -11.84 18.24 -14.66
N LYS A 66 -10.67 17.69 -14.99
CA LYS A 66 -10.38 17.02 -16.28
C LYS A 66 -10.74 15.53 -16.19
N ASP A 67 -11.98 15.19 -15.85
CA ASP A 67 -12.43 13.80 -15.66
C ASP A 67 -12.26 12.94 -16.93
N LYS A 68 -12.59 13.50 -18.10
CA LYS A 68 -12.49 12.84 -19.41
C LYS A 68 -11.07 12.43 -19.80
N GLU A 69 -10.06 13.18 -19.35
CA GLU A 69 -8.65 12.88 -19.59
C GLU A 69 -8.12 11.75 -18.71
N PHE A 70 -8.88 11.35 -17.68
CA PHE A 70 -8.54 10.29 -16.74
C PHE A 70 -9.45 9.08 -16.95
N ASP A 71 -10.29 8.73 -15.97
CA ASP A 71 -11.17 7.56 -16.00
C ASP A 71 -12.63 7.91 -16.29
N GLY A 72 -12.92 9.18 -16.63
CA GLY A 72 -14.26 9.68 -16.90
C GLY A 72 -15.13 9.86 -15.66
N ASN A 73 -14.59 9.63 -14.46
CA ASN A 73 -15.31 9.84 -13.21
C ASN A 73 -14.88 11.16 -12.57
N THR A 74 -15.87 11.90 -12.06
CA THR A 74 -15.59 13.11 -11.27
C THR A 74 -14.98 12.73 -9.91
N GLU A 75 -13.75 13.17 -9.65
CA GLU A 75 -12.99 12.81 -8.46
C GLU A 75 -12.75 14.02 -7.53
N HIS A 76 -13.74 14.29 -6.67
CA HIS A 76 -13.67 15.33 -5.64
C HIS A 76 -13.43 14.79 -4.24
N ARG A 77 -13.05 13.52 -4.07
CA ARG A 77 -12.78 13.01 -2.72
C ARG A 77 -11.52 13.67 -2.14
N LEU A 78 -11.48 13.72 -0.81
CA LEU A 78 -10.29 14.12 -0.09
C LEU A 78 -9.12 13.18 -0.39
N ARG A 79 -7.90 13.69 -0.23
CA ARG A 79 -6.69 12.86 -0.24
C ARG A 79 -6.88 11.65 0.69
N PRO A 80 -6.40 10.45 0.32
CA PRO A 80 -6.34 9.33 1.24
C PRO A 80 -5.70 9.75 2.57
N ARG A 81 -6.27 9.26 3.67
CA ARG A 81 -5.76 9.54 5.01
C ARG A 81 -4.32 9.05 5.13
N GLU A 82 -3.47 9.88 5.73
CA GLU A 82 -2.13 9.47 6.13
C GLU A 82 -2.19 8.71 7.46
N TRP A 83 -1.56 7.54 7.50
CA TRP A 83 -1.52 6.70 8.69
C TRP A 83 -0.28 7.01 9.51
N SER A 84 -0.45 7.21 10.81
CA SER A 84 0.70 7.32 11.70
C SER A 84 1.38 5.95 11.91
N GLY A 85 2.68 5.98 12.22
CA GLY A 85 3.42 4.75 12.54
C GLY A 85 2.81 3.98 13.72
N HIS A 86 2.21 4.70 14.69
CA HIS A 86 1.52 4.09 15.83
C HIS A 86 0.26 3.32 15.41
N GLU A 87 -0.57 3.90 14.54
CA GLU A 87 -1.78 3.22 14.05
C GLU A 87 -1.46 2.00 13.20
N ILE A 88 -0.41 2.09 12.36
CA ILE A 88 0.08 0.94 11.60
C ILE A 88 0.55 -0.15 12.55
N PHE A 89 1.28 0.21 13.61
CA PHE A 89 1.75 -0.73 14.61
C PHE A 89 0.60 -1.39 15.38
N GLU A 90 -0.44 -0.65 15.74
CA GLU A 90 -1.64 -1.23 16.35
C GLU A 90 -2.34 -2.23 15.42
N GLN A 91 -2.48 -1.91 14.13
CA GLN A 91 -3.06 -2.84 13.17
C GLN A 91 -2.23 -4.13 13.08
N LEU A 92 -0.90 -4.00 13.06
CA LEU A 92 0.03 -5.13 13.01
C LEU A 92 -0.12 -6.04 14.24
N ASN A 93 -0.28 -5.46 15.43
CA ASN A 93 -0.45 -6.20 16.67
C ASN A 93 -1.78 -6.97 16.76
N ARG A 94 -2.76 -6.64 15.91
CA ARG A 94 -4.04 -7.37 15.82
C ARG A 94 -3.95 -8.59 14.88
N LEU A 95 -2.84 -8.75 14.16
CA LEU A 95 -2.64 -9.86 13.24
C LEU A 95 -1.95 -11.03 13.95
N ASP A 96 -2.57 -12.21 13.85
CA ASP A 96 -1.92 -13.46 14.24
C ASP A 96 -1.01 -13.94 13.11
N PHE A 97 0.29 -13.69 13.26
CA PHE A 97 1.29 -14.26 12.36
C PHE A 97 1.48 -15.73 12.70
N ALA A 98 1.19 -16.60 11.72
CA ALA A 98 1.52 -18.01 11.85
C ALA A 98 3.03 -18.20 12.05
N PRO A 99 3.48 -19.21 12.81
CA PRO A 99 4.90 -19.50 12.94
C PRO A 99 5.51 -19.73 11.56
N PHE A 100 6.59 -19.02 11.24
CA PHE A 100 7.30 -19.18 9.98
C PHE A 100 8.09 -20.51 9.98
N GLY A 101 7.99 -21.32 8.91
CA GLY A 101 8.78 -22.56 8.78
C GLY A 101 8.23 -23.58 7.78
N LYS A 102 9.09 -24.46 7.26
CA LYS A 102 8.75 -25.46 6.22
C LYS A 102 7.90 -26.64 6.72
N THR A 103 7.60 -26.72 8.01
CA THR A 103 6.98 -27.91 8.64
C THR A 103 5.50 -27.72 9.00
N ILE A 104 4.84 -26.70 8.46
CA ILE A 104 3.44 -26.43 8.78
C ILE A 104 2.60 -26.59 7.52
N SER A 105 1.90 -27.72 7.41
CA SER A 105 0.75 -27.82 6.52
C SER A 105 -0.37 -26.96 7.15
N ARG A 106 -0.65 -25.78 6.59
CA ARG A 106 -1.85 -25.03 6.99
C ARG A 106 -2.68 -24.59 5.81
N THR A 107 -3.96 -24.91 5.91
CA THR A 107 -5.08 -24.27 5.23
C THR A 107 -5.00 -22.76 5.46
N ARG A 108 -5.21 -21.98 4.38
CA ARG A 108 -5.13 -20.51 4.41
C ARG A 108 -6.06 -19.95 5.49
N PRO A 109 -5.55 -19.19 6.48
CA PRO A 109 -6.44 -18.41 7.33
C PRO A 109 -7.10 -17.33 6.46
N SER A 110 -8.41 -17.15 6.65
CA SER A 110 -9.18 -16.07 6.02
C SER A 110 -8.88 -14.75 6.73
N THR A 111 -7.67 -14.22 6.58
CA THR A 111 -7.39 -12.85 6.96
C THR A 111 -7.93 -11.94 5.88
N HIS A 112 -9.16 -11.47 6.07
CA HIS A 112 -9.63 -10.23 5.46
C HIS A 112 -8.76 -9.09 6.02
N MET A 113 -7.79 -8.64 5.23
CA MET A 113 -7.23 -7.30 5.43
C MET A 113 -8.26 -6.32 4.85
N ASN A 114 -8.83 -5.49 5.71
CA ASN A 114 -9.40 -4.19 5.33
C ASN A 114 -8.41 -3.14 5.78
#